data_AF-A0A957NJ22-F1
#
_entry.id   AF-A0A957NJ22-F1
#
_cell.length_a   1.000
_cell.length_b   1.000
_cell.length_c   1.000
_cell.angle_alpha   90.00
_cell.angle_beta   90.00
_cell.angle_gamma   90.00
#
_symmetry.space_group_name_H-M   'P 1'
#
loop_
_entity.id
_entity.type
_entity.pdbx_description
1 polymer ?
#
loop_
_entity_poly.entity_id
_entity_poly.type
_entity_poly.pdbx_seq_one_letter_code
_entity_poly.pdbx_strand_id
1 'polypeptide(L)'
;MMLISILRWGTIGLALAFALLVANGLWQWRGGWRWAIAAPLLLLVGMVGNIAIGITLDPTSHNLWPFEVLIWLAMAVGVAGLLYLVRWLSRRDWNRNAPEKA
;
A
#
# COMPACT_ATOMS: atom_id res chain seq x y z
N MET A 1 19.34 -0.84 21.79
CA MET A 1 19.67 -0.29 20.44
C MET A 1 19.13 -1.11 19.27
N MET A 2 19.23 -2.44 19.24
CA MET A 2 18.89 -3.27 18.06
C MET A 2 17.43 -3.15 17.57
N LEU A 3 16.46 -3.07 18.49
CA LEU A 3 15.02 -2.99 18.16
C LEU A 3 14.65 -1.71 17.40
N ILE A 4 15.20 -0.55 17.81
CA ILE A 4 14.96 0.73 17.15
C ILE A 4 15.49 0.71 15.72
N SER A 5 16.64 0.05 15.49
CA SER A 5 17.20 -0.12 14.15
C SER A 5 16.32 -0.99 13.26
N ILE A 6 15.82 -2.13 13.78
CA ILE A 6 14.92 -3.03 13.04
C ILE A 6 13.64 -2.29 12.64
N LEU A 7 13.04 -1.58 13.59
CA LEU A 7 11.82 -0.81 13.36
C LEU A 7 12.03 0.26 12.29
N ARG A 8 13.14 1.02 12.38
CA ARG A 8 13.46 2.07 11.40
C ARG A 8 13.67 1.51 10.01
N TRP A 9 14.47 0.46 9.87
CA TRP A 9 14.74 -0.15 8.56
C TRP A 9 13.52 -0.88 7.99
N GLY A 10 12.70 -1.51 8.84
CA GLY A 10 11.44 -2.11 8.45
C GLY A 10 10.47 -1.08 7.86
N THR A 11 10.28 0.04 8.53
CA THR A 11 9.43 1.14 8.05
C THR A 11 9.92 1.70 6.72
N ILE A 12 11.22 1.97 6.59
CA ILE A 12 11.81 2.46 5.33
C ILE A 12 11.61 1.43 4.21
N GLY A 13 11.88 0.16 4.48
CA GLY A 13 11.73 -0.91 3.50
C GLY A 13 10.29 -1.04 3.00
N LEU A 14 9.31 -1.02 3.91
CA LEU A 14 7.89 -1.07 3.55
C LEU A 14 7.44 0.17 2.77
N ALA A 15 7.88 1.37 3.19
CA ALA A 15 7.56 2.60 2.47
C ALA A 15 8.12 2.62 1.05
N LEU A 16 9.36 2.17 0.86
CA LEU A 16 9.97 2.04 -0.47
C LEU A 16 9.25 0.98 -1.31
N ALA A 17 8.97 -0.20 -0.75
CA ALA A 17 8.24 -1.25 -1.46
C ALA A 17 6.87 -0.75 -1.93
N PHE A 18 6.14 -0.07 -1.05
CA PHE A 18 4.85 0.53 -1.37
C PHE A 18 4.97 1.58 -2.47
N ALA A 19 5.89 2.54 -2.33
CA ALA A 19 6.11 3.60 -3.31
C ALA A 19 6.45 3.03 -4.70
N LEU A 20 7.33 2.02 -4.75
CA LEU A 20 7.70 1.35 -6.00
C LEU A 20 6.53 0.61 -6.63
N LEU A 21 5.72 -0.10 -5.86
CA LEU A 21 4.51 -0.78 -6.36
C LEU A 21 3.52 0.21 -6.95
N VAL A 22 3.22 1.31 -6.24
CA VAL A 22 2.27 2.31 -6.71
C VAL A 22 2.81 3.06 -7.92
N ALA A 23 4.08 3.50 -7.89
CA ALA A 23 4.70 4.20 -9.01
C ALA A 23 4.73 3.33 -10.28
N ASN A 24 5.12 2.05 -10.14
CA ASN A 24 5.13 1.10 -11.23
C ASN A 24 3.70 0.87 -11.79
N GLY A 25 2.71 0.72 -10.92
CA GLY A 25 1.32 0.54 -11.32
C GLY A 25 0.77 1.76 -12.05
N LEU A 26 1.07 2.97 -11.55
CA LEU A 26 0.67 4.23 -12.18
C LEU A 26 1.30 4.42 -13.56
N TRP A 27 2.55 3.98 -13.74
CA TRP A 27 3.26 4.06 -15.02
C TRP A 27 2.73 3.02 -16.02
N GLN A 28 2.63 1.76 -15.60
CA GLN A 28 2.37 0.64 -16.50
C GLN A 28 0.89 0.42 -16.79
N TRP A 29 0.00 0.75 -15.85
CA TRP A 29 -1.42 0.40 -15.97
C TRP A 29 -2.21 1.52 -16.64
N ARG A 30 -3.21 1.11 -17.43
CA ARG A 30 -4.14 2.00 -18.13
C ARG A 30 -5.58 1.71 -17.71
N GLY A 31 -6.45 2.70 -17.90
CA GLY A 31 -7.87 2.64 -17.52
C GLY A 31 -8.08 2.66 -16.01
N GLY A 32 -9.23 2.15 -15.55
CA GLY A 32 -9.63 2.18 -14.13
C GLY A 32 -8.61 1.54 -13.16
N TRP A 33 -7.81 0.57 -13.63
CA TRP A 33 -6.74 -0.03 -12.84
C TRP A 33 -5.68 0.97 -12.39
N ARG A 34 -5.39 2.01 -13.18
CA ARG A 34 -4.44 3.06 -12.80
C ARG A 34 -4.90 3.82 -11.56
N TRP A 35 -6.19 4.06 -11.42
CA TRP A 35 -6.72 4.73 -10.24
C TRP A 35 -6.89 3.76 -9.06
N ALA A 36 -7.18 2.48 -9.33
CA ALA A 36 -7.25 1.47 -8.29
C ALA A 36 -5.92 1.33 -7.52
N ILE A 37 -4.76 1.35 -8.21
CA ILE A 37 -3.46 1.25 -7.53
C ILE A 37 -3.08 2.51 -6.73
N ALA A 38 -3.74 3.64 -6.99
CA ALA A 38 -3.59 4.85 -6.18
C ALA A 38 -4.42 4.80 -4.89
N ALA A 39 -5.49 3.99 -4.84
CA ALA A 39 -6.39 3.95 -3.69
C ALA A 39 -5.71 3.66 -2.34
N PRO A 40 -4.70 2.77 -2.24
CA PRO A 40 -3.98 2.55 -0.97
C PRO A 40 -3.26 3.80 -0.43
N LEU A 41 -2.99 4.82 -1.25
CA LEU A 41 -2.46 6.10 -0.76
C LEU A 41 -3.43 6.79 0.21
N LEU A 42 -4.74 6.60 0.01
CA LEU A 42 -5.77 7.15 0.90
C LEU A 42 -5.69 6.54 2.30
N LEU A 43 -5.25 5.28 2.43
CA LEU A 43 -5.03 4.65 3.73
C LEU A 43 -3.90 5.35 4.49
N LEU A 44 -2.79 5.67 3.80
CA LEU A 44 -1.67 6.39 4.41
C LEU A 44 -2.03 7.82 4.77
N VAL A 45 -2.76 8.53 3.89
CA VAL A 45 -3.26 9.88 4.19
C VAL A 45 -4.21 9.85 5.40
N GLY A 46 -5.12 8.88 5.45
CA GLY A 46 -6.04 8.70 6.56
C GLY A 46 -5.33 8.39 7.87
N MET A 47 -4.32 7.52 7.85
CA MET A 47 -3.46 7.23 9.00
C MET A 47 -2.75 8.49 9.51
N VAL A 48 -2.08 9.25 8.63
CA VAL A 48 -1.36 10.48 9.03
C VAL A 48 -2.34 11.49 9.64
N GLY A 49 -3.52 11.66 9.04
CA GLY A 49 -4.57 12.51 9.58
C GLY A 49 -5.08 12.03 10.94
N ASN A 50 -5.29 10.73 11.10
CA ASN A 50 -5.73 10.12 12.36
C ASN A 50 -4.71 10.38 13.47
N ILE A 51 -3.42 10.14 13.23
CA ILE A 51 -2.35 10.40 14.20
C ILE A 51 -2.28 11.89 14.54
N ALA A 52 -2.31 12.77 13.54
CA ALA A 52 -2.22 14.21 13.76
C ALA A 52 -3.39 14.72 14.61
N ILE A 53 -4.62 14.32 14.26
CA ILE A 53 -5.82 14.69 15.02
C ILE A 53 -5.78 14.08 16.42
N GLY A 54 -5.42 12.80 16.56
CA GLY A 54 -5.32 12.12 17.84
C GLY A 54 -4.36 12.82 18.79
N ILE A 55 -3.16 13.18 18.33
CA ILE A 55 -2.17 13.92 19.14
C ILE A 55 -2.70 15.30 19.56
N THR A 56 -3.48 15.97 18.69
CA THR A 56 -4.06 17.28 19.05
C THR A 56 -5.19 17.19 20.08
N LEU A 57 -5.95 16.10 20.09
CA LEU A 57 -7.05 15.89 21.04
C LEU A 57 -6.56 15.32 22.37
N ASP A 58 -5.64 14.37 22.31
CA ASP A 58 -5.02 13.70 23.45
C ASP A 58 -3.59 13.25 23.08
N PRO A 59 -2.55 13.89 23.62
CA PRO A 59 -1.16 13.54 23.34
C PRO A 59 -0.78 12.09 23.70
N THR A 60 -1.58 11.40 24.52
CA THR A 60 -1.33 10.01 24.94
C THR A 60 -1.96 8.96 24.02
N SER A 61 -2.80 9.38 23.07
CA SER A 61 -3.55 8.48 22.17
C SER A 61 -2.67 7.63 21.24
N HIS A 62 -1.48 8.12 20.88
CA HIS A 62 -0.58 7.49 19.90
C HIS A 62 0.78 7.12 20.49
N ASN A 63 0.81 6.61 21.72
CA ASN A 63 2.05 6.13 22.36
C ASN A 63 2.70 4.95 21.59
N LEU A 64 1.93 4.28 20.72
CA LEU A 64 2.38 3.17 19.89
C LEU A 64 2.55 3.56 18.41
N TRP A 65 2.60 4.86 18.09
CA TRP A 65 2.69 5.36 16.71
C TRP A 65 3.75 4.67 15.84
N PRO A 66 4.93 4.23 16.33
CA PRO A 66 5.89 3.54 15.49
C PRO A 66 5.38 2.17 14.99
N PHE A 67 4.59 1.47 15.80
CA PHE A 67 3.95 0.20 15.41
C PHE A 67 2.74 0.44 14.53
N GLU A 68 1.95 1.47 14.82
CA GLU A 68 0.81 1.87 13.99
C GLU A 68 1.28 2.15 12.55
N VAL A 69 2.33 2.95 12.39
CA VAL A 69 2.96 3.23 11.08
C VAL A 69 3.33 1.94 10.36
N LEU A 70 3.95 0.99 11.07
CA LEU A 70 4.42 -0.25 10.47
C LEU A 70 3.26 -1.15 10.01
N ILE A 71 2.19 -1.23 10.81
CA ILE A 71 0.98 -1.99 10.46
C ILE A 71 0.28 -1.36 9.25
N TRP A 72 0.07 -0.04 9.25
CA TRP A 72 -0.57 0.67 8.14
C TRP A 72 0.23 0.57 6.84
N LEU A 73 1.56 0.68 6.91
CA LEU A 73 2.43 0.45 5.75
C LEU A 73 2.36 -1.00 5.25
N ALA A 74 2.40 -1.98 6.16
CA ALA A 74 2.27 -3.38 5.79
C ALA A 74 0.91 -3.67 5.12
N MET A 75 -0.17 -3.09 5.64
CA MET A 75 -1.50 -3.16 5.01
C MET A 75 -1.50 -2.51 3.63
N ALA A 76 -0.91 -1.31 3.48
CA ALA A 76 -0.85 -0.62 2.20
C ALA A 76 -0.08 -1.43 1.13
N VAL A 77 1.06 -2.02 1.51
CA VAL A 77 1.82 -2.97 0.67
C VAL A 77 0.97 -4.19 0.33
N GLY A 78 0.29 -4.78 1.32
CA GLY A 78 -0.57 -5.95 1.14
C GLY A 78 -1.70 -5.69 0.15
N VAL A 79 -2.40 -4.56 0.28
CA VAL A 79 -3.48 -4.16 -0.64
C VAL A 79 -2.93 -3.91 -2.04
N ALA A 80 -1.80 -3.19 -2.17
CA ALA A 80 -1.16 -2.99 -3.47
C ALA A 80 -0.76 -4.32 -4.12
N GLY A 81 -0.13 -5.22 -3.37
CA GLY A 81 0.22 -6.57 -3.82
C GLY A 81 -0.99 -7.39 -4.25
N LEU A 82 -2.10 -7.31 -3.50
CA LEU A 82 -3.36 -7.95 -3.87
C LEU A 82 -3.92 -7.42 -5.19
N LEU A 83 -3.88 -6.10 -5.42
CA LEU A 83 -4.30 -5.51 -6.69
C LEU A 83 -3.45 -6.02 -7.87
N TYR A 84 -2.14 -6.14 -7.67
CA TYR A 84 -1.24 -6.76 -8.65
C TYR A 84 -1.64 -8.21 -8.95
N LEU A 85 -1.93 -9.00 -7.91
CA LEU A 85 -2.35 -10.39 -8.04
C LEU A 85 -3.69 -10.52 -8.79
N VAL A 86 -4.71 -9.76 -8.37
CA VAL A 86 -6.03 -9.77 -9.01
C VAL A 86 -5.92 -9.38 -10.49
N ARG A 87 -5.13 -8.35 -10.79
CA ARG A 87 -4.90 -7.93 -12.17
C ARG A 87 -4.18 -8.99 -12.99
N TRP A 88 -3.20 -9.66 -12.41
CA TRP A 88 -2.49 -10.75 -13.08
C TRP A 88 -3.44 -11.92 -13.40
N LEU A 89 -4.27 -12.34 -12.44
CA LEU A 89 -5.30 -13.36 -12.65
C LEU A 89 -6.28 -12.95 -13.75
N SER A 90 -6.80 -11.73 -13.71
CA SER A 90 -7.74 -11.20 -14.71
C SER A 90 -7.16 -11.22 -16.13
N ARG A 91 -5.88 -10.86 -16.31
CA ARG A 91 -5.22 -10.94 -17.63
C ARG A 91 -4.96 -12.38 -18.06
N ARG A 92 -4.62 -13.26 -17.13
CA ARG A 92 -4.37 -14.68 -17.40
C ARG A 92 -5.63 -15.38 -17.88
N ASP A 93 -6.76 -15.11 -17.24
CA ASP A 93 -8.05 -15.72 -17.60
C ASP A 93 -8.55 -15.22 -18.95
N TRP A 94 -8.41 -13.92 -19.24
CA TRP A 94 -8.70 -13.36 -20.57
C TRP A 94 -7.92 -14.08 -21.68
N ASN A 95 -6.61 -14.29 -21.48
CA ASN A 95 -5.77 -14.93 -22.49
C ASN A 95 -6.11 -16.43 -22.71
N ARG A 96 -6.63 -17.12 -21.70
CA ARG A 96 -7.05 -18.53 -21.81
C ARG A 96 -8.38 -18.71 -22.54
N ASN A 97 -9.29 -17.76 -22.36
CA ASN A 97 -10.66 -17.84 -22.87
C ASN A 97 -10.88 -17.00 -24.12
N ALA A 98 -9.83 -16.38 -24.67
CA ALA A 98 -9.93 -15.61 -25.89
C ALA A 98 -10.40 -16.54 -27.03
N PRO A 99 -11.49 -16.20 -27.74
CA PRO A 99 -11.95 -17.03 -28.86
C PRO A 99 -10.80 -17.13 -29.87
N GLU A 100 -10.46 -18.36 -30.28
CA GLU A 100 -9.54 -18.56 -31.41
C GLU A 100 -10.06 -17.70 -32.55
N LYS A 101 -9.21 -16.78 -33.00
CA LYS A 101 -9.59 -15.77 -33.99
C LYS A 101 -10.20 -16.48 -35.20
N ALA A 102 -11.52 -16.33 -35.38
CA ALA A 102 -12.26 -16.74 -36.56
C ALA A 102 -11.81 -15.94 -37.78
#